data_AF-A0A6L4ZUP2-F1
#
_entry.id   AF-A0A6L4ZUP2-F1
#
_cell.length_a   1.000
_cell.length_b   1.000
_cell.length_c   1.000
_cell.angle_alpha   90.00
_cell.angle_beta   90.00
_cell.angle_gamma   90.00
#
_symmetry.space_group_name_H-M   'P 1'
#
loop_
_entity.id
_entity.type
_entity.pdbx_description
1 polymer ?
#
loop_
_entity_poly.entity_id
_entity_poly.type
_entity_poly.pdbx_seq_one_letter_code
_entity_poly.pdbx_strand_id
1 'polypeptide(L)'
;MTTVNHDYPKNNIGREIIPMKIINQTKRENLYFYVVGTTDPKNPANHCYFLSDFNGNVTLCTLVKGETSYSLCLTEAETTIQLPRLSGMRIYFSFDKKLNVLVQENGIPSAPAGWVQGSNFQTLFDWAEFTWEVNATDMTLGGNVTQVDMFGLPFAFSLTGFDPNGQPVTLVGGFSSGGLRHKIFNALKQAPAPWNNLVVSNAATGEDYRAISPYHGMEFDQLFPYDQLDNYINQVWEKYTTETLTATAENAIFTGQVSEGNLVFTSSTDRTITFPKPNSFMVYTSGPMPTVDSKKAGVIQAALQAAFMRSTLLLSSSLPDCNVADFYQGEPVNLYAKTLHEFSMDGKAYGFGFDDVCSESSTVIVHNPLSAQITLLEF
;
A
#
# COMPACT_ATOMS: atom_id res chain seq x y z
N MET A 1 14.36 28.75 -11.38
CA MET A 1 13.10 28.41 -10.70
C MET A 1 13.06 29.20 -9.41
N THR A 2 12.19 30.20 -9.33
CA THR A 2 11.92 30.91 -8.08
C THR A 2 11.24 29.93 -7.14
N THR A 3 11.87 29.62 -6.00
CA THR A 3 11.24 28.88 -4.91
C THR A 3 10.00 29.65 -4.49
N VAL A 4 8.82 29.10 -4.79
CA VAL A 4 7.58 29.62 -4.18
C VAL A 4 7.64 29.17 -2.73
N ASN A 5 8.10 30.06 -1.85
CA ASN A 5 7.95 29.86 -0.41
C ASN A 5 6.46 29.95 -0.09
N HIS A 6 5.79 28.80 -0.04
CA HIS A 6 4.47 28.70 0.55
C HIS A 6 4.63 28.80 2.06
N ASP A 7 4.15 29.91 2.64
CA ASP A 7 4.13 30.10 4.09
C ASP A 7 2.98 29.27 4.68
N TYR A 8 3.29 28.02 5.04
CA TYR A 8 2.32 27.13 5.65
C TYR A 8 2.05 27.53 7.11
N PRO A 9 0.79 27.50 7.58
CA PRO A 9 0.51 27.53 9.00
C PRO A 9 1.21 26.35 9.69
N LYS A 10 1.53 26.52 10.97
CA LYS A 10 2.29 25.52 11.75
C LYS A 10 1.50 25.07 12.97
N ASN A 11 1.65 23.80 13.31
CA ASN A 11 1.06 23.21 14.51
C ASN A 11 1.90 23.47 15.78
N ASN A 12 1.47 22.89 16.90
CA ASN A 12 2.10 22.97 18.21
C ASN A 12 3.60 22.57 18.28
N ILE A 13 4.11 21.80 17.31
CA ILE A 13 5.54 21.43 17.24
C ILE A 13 6.28 22.09 16.08
N GLY A 14 5.66 23.10 15.45
CA GLY A 14 6.26 23.87 14.36
C GLY A 14 6.25 23.15 13.00
N ARG A 15 5.44 22.11 12.82
CA ARG A 15 5.26 21.42 11.52
C ARG A 15 4.18 22.08 10.70
N GLU A 16 4.42 22.19 9.41
CA GLU A 16 3.51 22.72 8.41
C GLU A 16 2.19 21.94 8.41
N ILE A 17 1.06 22.62 8.17
CA ILE A 17 -0.26 22.00 8.10
C ILE A 17 -1.03 22.50 6.86
N ILE A 18 -1.89 21.64 6.31
CA ILE A 18 -2.83 21.99 5.23
C ILE A 18 -4.26 21.53 5.59
N PRO A 19 -5.31 22.18 5.08
CA PRO A 19 -6.66 21.70 5.26
C PRO A 19 -6.85 20.35 4.56
N MET A 20 -7.44 19.40 5.29
CA MET A 20 -7.87 18.12 4.76
C MET A 20 -9.35 17.89 5.05
N LYS A 21 -10.13 17.66 3.99
CA LYS A 21 -11.55 17.35 4.10
C LYS A 21 -11.76 15.83 4.21
N ILE A 22 -12.55 15.40 5.18
CA ILE A 22 -12.97 14.01 5.35
C ILE A 22 -14.47 13.97 5.08
N ILE A 23 -14.89 13.16 4.10
CA ILE A 23 -16.29 13.01 3.69
C ILE A 23 -16.74 11.58 3.95
N ASN A 24 -17.79 11.42 4.75
CA ASN A 24 -18.43 10.14 5.01
C ASN A 24 -19.67 9.97 4.10
N GLN A 25 -19.52 9.25 2.99
CA GLN A 25 -20.63 8.87 2.10
C GLN A 25 -21.23 7.50 2.42
N THR A 26 -20.70 6.79 3.43
CA THR A 26 -21.18 5.46 3.82
C THR A 26 -22.58 5.46 4.42
N LYS A 27 -23.08 6.64 4.84
CA LYS A 27 -24.32 6.83 5.62
C LYS A 27 -24.30 6.13 6.99
N ARG A 28 -23.18 5.52 7.38
CA ARG A 28 -23.01 4.92 8.71
C ARG A 28 -22.60 6.00 9.72
N GLU A 29 -23.12 5.87 10.93
CA GLU A 29 -22.77 6.70 12.09
C GLU A 29 -21.56 6.08 12.83
N ASN A 30 -21.13 6.70 13.94
CA ASN A 30 -20.03 6.21 14.79
C ASN A 30 -18.71 6.03 14.03
N LEU A 31 -18.34 7.01 13.20
CA LEU A 31 -17.07 7.03 12.49
C LEU A 31 -15.96 7.56 13.41
N TYR A 32 -14.87 6.81 13.49
CA TYR A 32 -13.64 7.22 14.15
C TYR A 32 -12.51 7.30 13.14
N PHE A 33 -11.57 8.23 13.36
CA PHE A 33 -10.34 8.30 12.57
C PHE A 33 -9.10 8.42 13.45
N TYR A 34 -7.97 7.92 12.96
CA TYR A 34 -6.69 7.91 13.65
C TYR A 34 -5.56 8.21 12.65
N VAL A 35 -4.75 9.24 12.94
CA VAL A 35 -3.57 9.59 12.14
C VAL A 35 -2.32 9.38 12.96
N VAL A 36 -1.35 8.68 12.38
CA VAL A 36 -0.01 8.48 12.95
C VAL A 36 1.04 8.61 11.87
N GLY A 37 2.21 9.13 12.20
CA GLY A 37 3.36 9.22 11.30
C GLY A 37 4.64 9.55 12.07
N THR A 38 5.73 9.83 11.37
CA THR A 38 7.00 10.24 12.00
C THR A 38 7.46 11.60 11.52
N THR A 39 8.17 12.33 12.38
CA THR A 39 8.89 13.55 11.99
C THR A 39 10.31 13.28 11.48
N ASP A 40 10.81 12.07 11.67
CA ASP A 40 12.12 11.59 11.20
C ASP A 40 11.98 10.14 10.70
N PRO A 41 11.90 9.91 9.37
CA PRO A 41 11.79 8.56 8.82
C PRO A 41 13.08 7.74 8.96
N LYS A 42 14.24 8.38 9.22
CA LYS A 42 15.51 7.66 9.44
C LYS A 42 15.64 7.15 10.88
N ASN A 43 15.01 7.83 11.82
CA ASN A 43 14.99 7.45 13.24
C ASN A 43 13.55 7.51 13.78
N PRO A 44 12.65 6.59 13.38
CA PRO A 44 11.24 6.67 13.78
C PRO A 44 11.05 6.47 15.29
N ALA A 45 11.94 5.73 15.95
CA ALA A 45 11.96 5.60 17.40
C ALA A 45 12.23 6.98 18.04
N ASN A 46 11.34 7.43 18.93
CA ASN A 46 11.29 8.78 19.53
C ASN A 46 10.79 9.92 18.62
N HIS A 47 10.37 9.64 17.39
CA HIS A 47 9.87 10.65 16.45
C HIS A 47 8.50 10.31 15.88
N CYS A 48 7.81 9.31 16.43
CA CYS A 48 6.45 8.95 16.07
C CYS A 48 5.43 9.86 16.76
N TYR A 49 4.47 10.40 16.02
CA TYR A 49 3.43 11.29 16.51
C TYR A 49 2.06 10.86 16.02
N PHE A 50 1.03 11.10 16.84
CA PHE A 50 -0.37 10.96 16.45
C PHE A 50 -1.07 12.32 16.45
N LEU A 51 -2.06 12.50 15.58
CA LEU A 51 -2.91 13.69 15.55
C LEU A 51 -3.81 13.72 16.79
N SER A 52 -3.71 14.80 17.57
CA SER A 52 -4.39 14.94 18.87
C SER A 52 -5.66 15.80 18.83
N ASP A 53 -5.82 16.63 17.80
CA ASP A 53 -7.02 17.43 17.57
C ASP A 53 -7.25 17.75 16.09
N PHE A 54 -8.33 18.45 15.77
CA PHE A 54 -8.66 18.82 14.39
C PHE A 54 -7.88 20.03 13.86
N ASN A 55 -7.11 20.71 14.72
CA ASN A 55 -6.30 21.87 14.35
C ASN A 55 -4.89 21.47 13.89
N GLY A 56 -4.61 20.18 13.75
CA GLY A 56 -3.32 19.68 13.26
C GLY A 56 -2.28 19.52 14.37
N ASN A 57 -2.67 19.69 15.63
CA ASN A 57 -1.75 19.47 16.73
C ASN A 57 -1.47 18.00 16.90
N VAL A 58 -0.20 17.68 17.12
CA VAL A 58 0.27 16.30 17.28
C VAL A 58 0.85 16.07 18.66
N THR A 59 0.74 14.83 19.14
CA THR A 59 1.32 14.38 20.40
C THR A 59 2.31 13.26 20.12
N LEU A 60 3.44 13.28 20.82
CA LEU A 60 4.47 12.24 20.72
C LEU A 60 3.89 10.91 21.20
N CYS A 61 4.08 9.86 20.41
CA CYS A 61 3.76 8.50 20.84
C CYS A 61 4.75 8.09 21.94
N THR A 62 4.20 7.74 23.11
CA THR A 62 4.97 7.30 24.28
C THR A 62 4.44 5.96 24.75
N LEU A 63 5.28 5.18 25.44
CA LEU A 63 4.90 3.88 25.99
C LEU A 63 3.59 4.01 26.79
N VAL A 64 2.60 3.20 26.42
CA VAL A 64 1.37 3.01 27.19
C VAL A 64 1.31 1.55 27.62
N LYS A 65 1.05 1.31 28.91
CA LYS A 65 0.85 -0.06 29.41
C LYS A 65 -0.51 -0.58 28.94
N GLY A 66 -0.49 -1.62 28.12
CA GLY A 66 -1.69 -2.26 27.57
C GLY A 66 -2.19 -1.61 26.29
N GLU A 67 -3.38 -2.03 25.84
CA GLU A 67 -4.02 -1.45 24.66
C GLU A 67 -4.50 -0.02 24.94
N THR A 68 -4.35 0.85 23.95
CA THR A 68 -4.88 2.22 23.94
C THR A 68 -5.48 2.55 22.59
N SER A 69 -6.15 3.70 22.48
CA SER A 69 -6.63 4.22 21.21
C SER A 69 -6.34 5.70 21.10
N TYR A 70 -5.85 6.09 19.92
CA TYR A 70 -5.62 7.48 19.54
C TYR A 70 -6.72 8.01 18.60
N SER A 71 -7.83 7.29 18.47
CA SER A 71 -8.89 7.66 17.54
C SER A 71 -9.72 8.85 18.04
N LEU A 72 -9.94 9.80 17.15
CA LEU A 72 -10.87 10.91 17.27
C LEU A 72 -12.22 10.53 16.64
N CYS A 73 -13.32 11.13 17.12
CA CYS A 73 -14.67 10.86 16.63
C CYS A 73 -15.06 11.88 15.54
N LEU A 74 -15.62 11.41 14.43
CA LEU A 74 -16.20 12.23 13.37
C LEU A 74 -17.73 12.16 13.46
N THR A 75 -18.36 13.25 13.89
CA THR A 75 -19.82 13.32 14.09
C THR A 75 -20.57 13.87 12.89
N GLU A 76 -19.88 14.61 12.01
CA GLU A 76 -20.46 15.24 10.84
C GLU A 76 -20.19 14.43 9.57
N ALA A 77 -21.09 14.54 8.57
CA ALA A 77 -20.89 13.90 7.28
C ALA A 77 -19.67 14.47 6.52
N GLU A 78 -19.32 15.72 6.78
CA GLU A 78 -18.12 16.38 6.30
C GLU A 78 -17.38 17.03 7.47
N THR A 79 -16.10 16.72 7.63
CA THR A 79 -15.24 17.34 8.65
C THR A 79 -13.98 17.87 7.97
N THR A 80 -13.59 19.11 8.27
CA THR A 80 -12.27 19.62 7.88
C THR A 80 -11.33 19.58 9.07
N ILE A 81 -10.19 18.92 8.90
CA ILE A 81 -9.07 18.93 9.84
C ILE A 81 -7.88 19.69 9.22
N GLN A 82 -6.87 19.97 10.01
CA GLN A 82 -5.55 20.34 9.50
C GLN A 82 -4.64 19.10 9.50
N LEU A 83 -4.22 18.65 8.32
CA LEU A 83 -3.27 17.54 8.15
C LEU A 83 -1.85 18.06 8.41
N PRO A 84 -1.14 17.55 9.43
CA PRO A 84 0.23 17.96 9.71
C PRO A 84 1.24 17.27 8.80
N ARG A 85 2.36 17.95 8.54
CA ARG A 85 3.49 17.37 7.84
C ARG A 85 4.18 16.30 8.69
N LEU A 86 3.96 15.06 8.30
CA LEU A 86 4.63 13.87 8.80
C LEU A 86 5.02 12.95 7.63
N SER A 87 6.04 12.14 7.84
CA SER A 87 6.49 11.08 6.94
C SER A 87 5.82 9.75 7.29
N GLY A 88 5.54 8.90 6.30
CA GLY A 88 4.98 7.56 6.53
C GLY A 88 3.68 7.57 7.33
N MET A 89 2.79 8.52 7.02
CA MET A 89 1.51 8.64 7.68
C MET A 89 0.59 7.48 7.32
N ARG A 90 -0.16 7.00 8.32
CA ARG A 90 -1.35 6.19 8.12
C ARG A 90 -2.56 6.91 8.69
N ILE A 91 -3.60 7.00 7.89
CA ILE A 91 -4.89 7.61 8.22
C ILE A 91 -5.92 6.49 8.24
N TYR A 92 -6.20 5.97 9.44
CA TYR A 92 -7.16 4.91 9.67
C TYR A 92 -8.56 5.45 9.84
N PHE A 93 -9.55 4.69 9.35
CA PHE A 93 -10.97 4.92 9.59
C PHE A 93 -11.62 3.64 10.09
N SER A 94 -12.46 3.74 11.13
CA SER A 94 -13.15 2.60 11.72
C SER A 94 -14.57 2.97 12.12
N PHE A 95 -15.50 2.03 11.98
CA PHE A 95 -16.90 2.19 12.38
C PHE A 95 -17.21 1.45 13.68
N ASP A 96 -18.10 2.02 14.49
CA ASP A 96 -18.70 1.47 15.71
C ASP A 96 -17.74 1.21 16.87
N LYS A 97 -16.46 1.00 16.59
CA LYS A 97 -15.41 0.76 17.57
C LYS A 97 -14.14 1.51 17.18
N LYS A 98 -13.52 2.17 18.16
CA LYS A 98 -12.18 2.74 17.99
C LYS A 98 -11.14 1.64 17.78
N LEU A 99 -10.10 1.94 17.00
CA LEU A 99 -8.98 1.01 16.84
C LEU A 99 -8.08 1.03 18.07
N ASN A 100 -7.74 -0.16 18.55
CA ASN A 100 -6.79 -0.37 19.62
C ASN A 100 -5.39 -0.57 19.04
N VAL A 101 -4.39 -0.02 19.72
CA VAL A 101 -2.98 -0.18 19.42
C VAL A 101 -2.22 -0.55 20.69
N LEU A 102 -1.17 -1.34 20.53
CA LEU A 102 -0.16 -1.58 21.56
C LEU A 102 1.03 -0.67 21.27
N VAL A 103 1.53 0.03 22.28
CA VAL A 103 2.70 0.89 22.13
C VAL A 103 3.86 0.26 22.90
N GLN A 104 4.90 -0.15 22.18
CA GLN A 104 6.07 -0.80 22.79
C GLN A 104 7.01 0.22 23.43
N GLU A 105 8.10 -0.25 24.07
CA GLU A 105 9.07 0.62 24.75
C GLU A 105 9.72 1.68 23.84
N ASN A 106 9.80 1.39 22.54
CA ASN A 106 10.31 2.33 21.53
C ASN A 106 9.33 3.47 21.19
N GLY A 107 8.14 3.48 21.80
CA GLY A 107 7.10 4.48 21.60
C GLY A 107 6.34 4.34 20.28
N ILE A 108 6.59 3.31 19.47
CA ILE A 108 5.92 3.13 18.18
C ILE A 108 4.63 2.32 18.38
N PRO A 109 3.45 2.85 18.01
CA PRO A 109 2.21 2.08 18.02
C PRO A 109 2.26 0.94 17.00
N SER A 110 1.77 -0.24 17.40
CA SER A 110 1.50 -1.34 16.47
C SER A 110 0.49 -0.88 15.42
N ALA A 111 0.66 -1.32 14.17
CA ALA A 111 -0.39 -1.17 13.18
C ALA A 111 -1.64 -1.94 13.62
N PRO A 112 -2.84 -1.32 13.64
CA PRO A 112 -4.10 -2.04 13.78
C PRO A 112 -4.20 -3.15 12.71
N ALA A 113 -4.21 -4.41 13.15
CA ALA A 113 -4.23 -5.56 12.26
C ALA A 113 -5.64 -6.15 12.15
N GLY A 114 -6.11 -6.33 10.91
CA GLY A 114 -7.39 -6.99 10.60
C GLY A 114 -7.21 -8.46 10.20
N TRP A 115 -5.99 -8.93 10.07
CA TRP A 115 -5.64 -10.25 9.57
C TRP A 115 -5.12 -11.20 10.65
N VAL A 116 -5.23 -10.82 11.92
CA VAL A 116 -4.90 -11.67 13.07
C VAL A 116 -6.01 -11.57 14.11
N GLN A 117 -6.23 -12.64 14.88
CA GLN A 117 -7.15 -12.60 16.01
C GLN A 117 -6.68 -11.52 17.01
N GLY A 118 -7.60 -10.67 17.48
CA GLY A 118 -7.25 -9.58 18.37
C GLY A 118 -8.36 -8.54 18.52
N SER A 119 -8.06 -7.46 19.22
CA SER A 119 -9.02 -6.40 19.56
C SER A 119 -9.66 -5.71 18.35
N ASN A 120 -8.93 -5.66 17.22
CA ASN A 120 -9.42 -5.05 15.98
C ASN A 120 -10.03 -6.05 14.99
N PHE A 121 -9.96 -7.36 15.24
CA PHE A 121 -10.37 -8.38 14.26
C PHE A 121 -11.87 -8.30 13.91
N GLN A 122 -12.73 -7.87 14.82
CA GLN A 122 -14.17 -7.70 14.55
C GLN A 122 -14.58 -6.25 14.27
N THR A 123 -13.61 -5.37 14.02
CA THR A 123 -13.88 -3.96 13.68
C THR A 123 -13.93 -3.80 12.17
N LEU A 124 -14.91 -3.07 11.65
CA LEU A 124 -14.88 -2.63 10.25
C LEU A 124 -13.95 -1.41 10.15
N PHE A 125 -12.81 -1.57 9.47
CA PHE A 125 -11.83 -0.50 9.31
C PHE A 125 -10.96 -0.70 8.07
N ASP A 126 -10.28 0.37 7.68
CA ASP A 126 -9.22 0.38 6.67
C ASP A 126 -8.36 1.66 6.84
N TRP A 127 -7.32 1.86 6.02
CA TRP A 127 -6.50 3.06 6.04
C TRP A 127 -6.01 3.53 4.66
N ALA A 128 -5.57 4.79 4.62
CA ALA A 128 -4.81 5.35 3.52
C ALA A 128 -3.41 5.76 4.01
N GLU A 129 -2.44 5.77 3.11
CA GLU A 129 -1.03 6.05 3.41
C GLU A 129 -0.60 7.34 2.73
N PHE A 130 0.01 8.25 3.49
CA PHE A 130 0.41 9.57 3.01
C PHE A 130 1.84 9.86 3.47
N THR A 131 2.60 10.62 2.70
CA THR A 131 3.95 11.04 3.10
C THR A 131 4.17 12.46 2.62
N TRP A 132 4.47 13.36 3.55
CA TRP A 132 4.73 14.76 3.26
C TRP A 132 6.19 15.12 3.58
N GLU A 133 7.01 15.23 2.53
CA GLU A 133 8.45 15.47 2.64
C GLU A 133 8.85 16.88 2.22
N VAL A 134 10.02 17.29 2.73
CA VAL A 134 10.74 18.49 2.27
C VAL A 134 11.87 18.01 1.36
N ASN A 135 11.88 18.49 0.12
CA ASN A 135 12.94 18.23 -0.85
C ASN A 135 13.84 19.47 -0.99
N ALA A 136 14.85 19.37 -1.86
CA ALA A 136 15.80 20.46 -2.08
C ALA A 136 15.16 21.75 -2.60
N THR A 137 14.05 21.64 -3.34
CA THR A 137 13.43 22.75 -4.09
C THR A 137 11.96 22.99 -3.78
N ASP A 138 11.29 22.05 -3.12
CA ASP A 138 9.87 22.05 -2.85
C ASP A 138 9.51 21.14 -1.67
N MET A 139 8.22 20.99 -1.42
CA MET A 139 7.66 19.95 -0.56
C MET A 139 6.77 19.04 -1.39
N THR A 140 6.80 17.72 -1.17
CA THR A 140 5.93 16.77 -1.86
C THR A 140 4.97 16.11 -0.90
N LEU A 141 3.70 16.00 -1.29
CA LEU A 141 2.72 15.16 -0.62
C LEU A 141 2.36 14.02 -1.56
N GLY A 142 2.76 12.81 -1.19
CA GLY A 142 2.30 11.58 -1.81
C GLY A 142 1.17 10.95 -0.99
N GLY A 143 0.23 10.30 -1.68
CA GLY A 143 -0.83 9.54 -1.03
C GLY A 143 -1.23 8.32 -1.86
N ASN A 144 -1.66 7.27 -1.17
CA ASN A 144 -2.25 6.06 -1.76
C ASN A 144 -3.31 5.46 -0.84
N VAL A 145 -4.25 4.73 -1.42
CA VAL A 145 -4.97 3.68 -0.71
C VAL A 145 -4.16 2.39 -0.83
N THR A 146 -4.27 1.46 0.10
CA THR A 146 -3.48 0.23 0.05
C THR A 146 -4.36 -0.99 0.30
N GLN A 147 -4.07 -2.06 -0.40
CA GLN A 147 -4.69 -3.37 -0.22
C GLN A 147 -3.63 -4.47 -0.05
N VAL A 148 -2.38 -4.06 0.23
CA VAL A 148 -1.25 -4.97 0.42
C VAL A 148 -1.52 -5.93 1.58
N ASP A 149 -2.16 -5.44 2.63
CA ASP A 149 -2.50 -6.23 3.81
C ASP A 149 -3.95 -6.74 3.78
N MET A 150 -4.89 -5.86 3.45
CA MET A 150 -6.31 -6.20 3.36
C MET A 150 -7.08 -5.15 2.56
N PHE A 151 -8.25 -5.52 2.06
CA PHE A 151 -9.29 -4.60 1.60
C PHE A 151 -10.45 -4.61 2.59
N GLY A 152 -10.76 -3.47 3.20
CA GLY A 152 -11.86 -3.29 4.15
C GLY A 152 -12.88 -2.25 3.69
N LEU A 153 -12.44 -1.03 3.37
CA LEU A 153 -13.27 0.12 3.01
C LEU A 153 -12.80 0.76 1.70
N PRO A 154 -13.71 1.08 0.77
CA PRO A 154 -13.34 1.79 -0.45
C PRO A 154 -13.16 3.29 -0.18
N PHE A 155 -11.93 3.78 -0.32
CA PHE A 155 -11.63 5.21 -0.26
C PHE A 155 -11.39 5.80 -1.66
N ALA A 156 -11.88 7.02 -1.86
CA ALA A 156 -11.34 7.93 -2.87
C ALA A 156 -10.60 9.05 -2.14
N PHE A 157 -9.50 9.54 -2.71
CA PHE A 157 -8.79 10.70 -2.17
C PHE A 157 -8.37 11.64 -3.27
N SER A 158 -8.15 12.91 -2.91
CA SER A 158 -7.59 13.91 -3.81
C SER A 158 -6.53 14.74 -3.13
N LEU A 159 -5.47 15.07 -3.87
CA LEU A 159 -4.42 15.98 -3.46
C LEU A 159 -4.42 17.19 -4.39
N THR A 160 -4.53 18.39 -3.83
CA THR A 160 -4.42 19.64 -4.59
C THR A 160 -3.07 20.30 -4.28
N GLY A 161 -2.37 20.72 -5.31
CA GLY A 161 -1.05 21.35 -5.22
C GLY A 161 -0.59 21.79 -6.60
N PHE A 162 0.66 21.47 -6.93
CA PHE A 162 1.29 21.80 -8.20
C PHE A 162 1.94 20.57 -8.83
N ASP A 163 2.06 20.58 -10.15
CA ASP A 163 2.87 19.62 -10.89
C ASP A 163 4.38 19.97 -10.78
N PRO A 164 5.30 19.12 -11.28
CA PRO A 164 6.75 19.41 -11.26
C PRO A 164 7.16 20.69 -12.02
N ASN A 165 6.29 21.23 -12.88
CA ASN A 165 6.52 22.47 -13.64
C ASN A 165 5.91 23.70 -12.94
N GLY A 166 5.32 23.55 -11.76
CA GLY A 166 4.69 24.63 -11.00
C GLY A 166 3.29 25.02 -11.49
N GLN A 167 2.61 24.18 -12.28
CA GLN A 167 1.21 24.40 -12.66
C GLN A 167 0.27 23.83 -11.60
N PRO A 168 -0.80 24.55 -11.20
CA PRO A 168 -1.78 24.02 -10.27
C PRO A 168 -2.43 22.72 -10.79
N VAL A 169 -2.56 21.72 -9.91
CA VAL A 169 -3.16 20.43 -10.25
C VAL A 169 -3.97 19.90 -9.06
N THR A 170 -4.99 19.10 -9.36
CA THR A 170 -5.64 18.22 -8.39
C THR A 170 -5.57 16.80 -8.94
N LEU A 171 -4.90 15.91 -8.21
CA LEU A 171 -4.80 14.50 -8.55
C LEU A 171 -5.74 13.70 -7.67
N VAL A 172 -6.32 12.64 -8.23
CA VAL A 172 -7.28 11.76 -7.56
C VAL A 172 -6.74 10.33 -7.58
N GLY A 173 -7.04 9.56 -6.54
CA GLY A 173 -6.66 8.16 -6.45
C GLY A 173 -7.64 7.35 -5.61
N GLY A 174 -7.47 6.02 -5.65
CA GLY A 174 -8.32 5.06 -4.95
C GLY A 174 -9.44 4.50 -5.82
N PHE A 175 -10.65 4.41 -5.29
CA PHE A 175 -11.78 3.77 -5.95
C PHE A 175 -12.71 4.78 -6.64
N SER A 176 -13.36 4.36 -7.73
CA SER A 176 -14.02 5.28 -8.67
C SER A 176 -15.44 5.72 -8.25
N SER A 177 -16.17 4.92 -7.46
CA SER A 177 -17.58 5.19 -7.13
C SER A 177 -18.10 4.39 -5.93
N GLY A 178 -19.26 4.79 -5.39
CA GLY A 178 -19.98 4.01 -4.38
C GLY A 178 -20.50 2.66 -4.89
N GLY A 179 -20.79 1.74 -3.97
CA GLY A 179 -21.31 0.39 -4.27
C GLY A 179 -20.26 -0.62 -4.75
N LEU A 180 -18.99 -0.21 -4.86
CA LEU A 180 -17.89 -1.09 -5.29
C LEU A 180 -17.52 -2.14 -4.24
N ARG A 181 -17.66 -1.82 -2.95
CA ARG A 181 -17.30 -2.73 -1.85
C ARG A 181 -18.01 -4.08 -1.99
N HIS A 182 -19.32 -4.07 -2.19
CA HIS A 182 -20.11 -5.29 -2.36
C HIS A 182 -19.70 -6.06 -3.63
N LYS A 183 -19.36 -5.36 -4.72
CA LYS A 183 -18.88 -6.00 -5.97
C LYS A 183 -17.55 -6.71 -5.77
N ILE A 184 -16.58 -6.06 -5.10
CA ILE A 184 -15.28 -6.66 -4.76
C ILE A 184 -15.47 -7.90 -3.90
N PHE A 185 -16.24 -7.81 -2.81
CA PHE A 185 -16.49 -8.96 -1.95
C PHE A 185 -17.20 -10.10 -2.66
N ASN A 186 -18.19 -9.79 -3.51
CA ASN A 186 -18.87 -10.82 -4.29
C ASN A 186 -17.94 -11.50 -5.28
N ALA A 187 -17.11 -10.74 -6.00
CA ALA A 187 -16.13 -11.28 -6.94
C ALA A 187 -15.15 -12.23 -6.23
N LEU A 188 -14.61 -11.82 -5.08
CA LEU A 188 -13.71 -12.66 -4.29
C LEU A 188 -14.41 -13.90 -3.72
N LYS A 189 -15.63 -13.78 -3.18
CA LYS A 189 -16.40 -14.93 -2.65
C LYS A 189 -16.80 -15.94 -3.75
N GLN A 190 -16.97 -15.47 -4.99
CA GLN A 190 -17.30 -16.32 -6.15
C GLN A 190 -16.06 -16.90 -6.84
N ALA A 191 -14.86 -16.40 -6.52
CA ALA A 191 -13.62 -16.95 -7.04
C ALA A 191 -13.41 -18.42 -6.57
N PRO A 192 -12.72 -19.26 -7.34
CA PRO A 192 -12.40 -20.62 -6.89
C PRO A 192 -11.49 -20.58 -5.65
N ALA A 193 -11.52 -21.67 -4.88
CA ALA A 193 -10.52 -21.87 -3.84
C ALA A 193 -9.09 -21.80 -4.43
N PRO A 194 -8.13 -21.20 -3.72
CA PRO A 194 -8.22 -20.72 -2.33
C PRO A 194 -8.72 -19.27 -2.16
N TRP A 195 -9.04 -18.55 -3.25
CA TRP A 195 -9.28 -17.09 -3.20
C TRP A 195 -10.52 -16.68 -2.40
N ASN A 196 -11.59 -17.47 -2.47
CA ASN A 196 -12.82 -17.23 -1.71
C ASN A 196 -12.62 -17.30 -0.19
N ASN A 197 -11.61 -18.03 0.29
CA ASN A 197 -11.33 -18.15 1.71
C ASN A 197 -10.78 -16.85 2.32
N LEU A 198 -10.28 -15.93 1.50
CA LEU A 198 -9.68 -14.67 1.97
C LEU A 198 -10.70 -13.67 2.53
N VAL A 199 -12.00 -13.88 2.29
CA VAL A 199 -13.05 -12.99 2.78
C VAL A 199 -13.45 -13.37 4.20
N VAL A 200 -13.28 -12.42 5.14
CA VAL A 200 -13.70 -12.55 6.53
C VAL A 200 -15.00 -11.79 6.73
N SER A 201 -16.04 -12.53 7.11
CA SER A 201 -17.38 -11.99 7.37
C SER A 201 -17.80 -12.25 8.82
N ASN A 202 -18.67 -11.38 9.34
CA ASN A 202 -19.36 -11.62 10.59
C ASN A 202 -20.38 -12.76 10.40
N ALA A 203 -20.17 -13.88 11.10
CA ALA A 203 -21.04 -15.05 10.99
C ALA A 203 -22.49 -14.81 11.46
N ALA A 204 -22.72 -13.84 12.36
CA ALA A 204 -24.04 -13.54 12.90
C ALA A 204 -24.84 -12.55 12.02
N THR A 205 -24.18 -11.53 11.45
CA THR A 205 -24.84 -10.50 10.64
C THR A 205 -24.74 -10.74 9.14
N GLY A 206 -23.78 -11.56 8.70
CA GLY A 206 -23.43 -11.74 7.29
C GLY A 206 -22.65 -10.57 6.68
N GLU A 207 -22.28 -9.57 7.48
CA GLU A 207 -21.49 -8.43 7.02
C GLU A 207 -20.06 -8.86 6.69
N ASP A 208 -19.60 -8.62 5.46
CA ASP A 208 -18.19 -8.79 5.13
C ASP A 208 -17.39 -7.68 5.83
N TYR A 209 -16.38 -8.04 6.62
CA TYR A 209 -15.50 -7.07 7.25
C TYR A 209 -14.35 -6.67 6.33
N ARG A 210 -13.69 -7.67 5.74
CA ARG A 210 -12.48 -7.47 4.93
C ARG A 210 -12.15 -8.67 4.08
N ALA A 211 -11.33 -8.44 3.06
CA ALA A 211 -10.60 -9.47 2.33
C ALA A 211 -9.14 -9.36 2.74
N ILE A 212 -8.59 -10.43 3.31
CA ILE A 212 -7.19 -10.50 3.74
C ILE A 212 -6.31 -10.77 2.52
N SER A 213 -5.13 -10.15 2.43
CA SER A 213 -4.21 -10.42 1.33
C SER A 213 -3.67 -11.86 1.37
N PRO A 214 -3.22 -12.43 0.24
CA PRO A 214 -2.81 -13.82 0.19
C PRO A 214 -1.75 -14.23 1.21
N TYR A 215 -0.71 -13.41 1.44
CA TYR A 215 0.35 -13.79 2.38
C TYR A 215 -0.12 -13.78 3.84
N HIS A 216 -0.95 -12.81 4.23
CA HIS A 216 -1.60 -12.84 5.54
C HIS A 216 -2.58 -14.01 5.64
N GLY A 217 -3.25 -14.38 4.55
CA GLY A 217 -4.08 -15.57 4.48
C GLY A 217 -3.29 -16.88 4.64
N MET A 218 -2.00 -16.90 4.28
CA MET A 218 -1.12 -18.04 4.58
C MET A 218 -0.85 -18.14 6.09
N GLU A 219 -0.59 -17.00 6.74
CA GLU A 219 -0.29 -16.94 8.17
C GLU A 219 -1.53 -17.11 9.06
N PHE A 220 -2.67 -16.60 8.60
CA PHE A 220 -3.93 -16.61 9.32
C PHE A 220 -4.75 -17.84 8.97
N ASP A 221 -4.84 -18.79 9.90
CA ASP A 221 -5.63 -20.03 9.80
C ASP A 221 -5.39 -20.84 8.51
N GLN A 222 -4.28 -20.60 7.80
CA GLN A 222 -3.94 -21.20 6.51
C GLN A 222 -5.09 -21.10 5.48
N LEU A 223 -5.78 -19.96 5.45
CA LEU A 223 -6.82 -19.66 4.46
C LEU A 223 -6.28 -19.72 3.02
N PHE A 224 -4.98 -19.48 2.85
CA PHE A 224 -4.27 -19.51 1.58
C PHE A 224 -3.05 -20.46 1.65
N PRO A 225 -2.79 -21.29 0.63
CA PRO A 225 -1.74 -22.30 0.70
C PRO A 225 -0.34 -21.71 0.45
N TYR A 226 0.66 -22.19 1.20
CA TYR A 226 2.07 -21.77 1.11
C TYR A 226 2.80 -22.19 -0.17
N ASP A 227 2.20 -23.04 -1.00
CA ASP A 227 2.77 -23.61 -2.22
C ASP A 227 2.06 -23.13 -3.51
N GLN A 228 1.17 -22.13 -3.41
CA GLN A 228 0.30 -21.70 -4.51
C GLN A 228 1.04 -21.33 -5.82
N LEU A 229 2.24 -20.76 -5.71
CA LEU A 229 3.07 -20.35 -6.85
C LEU A 229 4.20 -21.34 -7.18
N ASP A 230 4.35 -22.44 -6.44
CA ASP A 230 5.53 -23.31 -6.55
C ASP A 230 5.72 -23.85 -7.97
N ASN A 231 4.63 -24.30 -8.62
CA ASN A 231 4.69 -24.77 -10.00
C ASN A 231 5.09 -23.64 -10.97
N TYR A 232 4.55 -22.43 -10.80
CA TYR A 232 4.88 -21.29 -11.66
C TYR A 232 6.33 -20.84 -11.48
N ILE A 233 6.81 -20.77 -10.24
CA ILE A 233 8.21 -20.47 -9.91
C ILE A 233 9.13 -21.52 -10.55
N ASN A 234 8.77 -22.80 -10.53
CA ASN A 234 9.52 -23.87 -11.19
C ASN A 234 9.62 -23.63 -12.71
N GLN A 235 8.51 -23.33 -13.37
CA GLN A 235 8.47 -23.08 -14.81
C GLN A 235 9.28 -21.86 -15.20
N VAL A 236 9.20 -20.77 -14.43
CA VAL A 236 10.00 -19.56 -14.64
C VAL A 236 11.49 -19.87 -14.53
N TRP A 237 11.89 -20.61 -13.48
CA TRP A 237 13.28 -21.01 -13.29
C TRP A 237 13.78 -21.92 -14.43
N GLU A 238 12.94 -22.84 -14.91
CA GLU A 238 13.28 -23.73 -16.02
C GLU A 238 13.46 -22.96 -17.34
N LYS A 239 12.50 -22.08 -17.70
CA LYS A 239 12.55 -21.25 -18.91
C LYS A 239 13.88 -20.49 -19.02
N TYR A 240 14.28 -19.83 -17.94
CA TYR A 240 15.47 -18.98 -17.94
C TYR A 240 16.78 -19.76 -17.74
N THR A 241 16.78 -21.10 -17.71
CA THR A 241 18.02 -21.88 -17.86
C THR A 241 18.62 -21.77 -19.27
N THR A 242 17.78 -21.55 -20.28
CA THR A 242 18.19 -21.45 -21.69
C THR A 242 17.81 -20.12 -22.32
N GLU A 243 16.79 -19.44 -21.81
CA GLU A 243 16.37 -18.12 -22.28
C GLU A 243 16.96 -16.99 -21.44
N THR A 244 17.10 -15.81 -22.04
CA THR A 244 17.59 -14.61 -21.36
C THR A 244 16.42 -13.73 -20.90
N LEU A 245 16.40 -13.37 -19.62
CA LEU A 245 15.55 -12.32 -19.06
C LEU A 245 16.31 -10.99 -19.07
N THR A 246 15.80 -9.96 -19.73
CA THR A 246 16.45 -8.65 -19.76
C THR A 246 15.84 -7.73 -18.71
N ALA A 247 16.64 -7.25 -17.76
CA ALA A 247 16.19 -6.35 -16.72
C ALA A 247 16.78 -4.94 -16.90
N THR A 248 15.95 -3.91 -16.75
CA THR A 248 16.40 -2.52 -16.70
C THR A 248 16.32 -2.02 -15.27
N ALA A 249 17.44 -1.51 -14.74
CA ALA A 249 17.49 -0.92 -13.42
C ALA A 249 18.32 0.37 -13.45
N GLU A 250 17.65 1.49 -13.18
CA GLU A 250 18.21 2.84 -13.30
C GLU A 250 18.79 3.12 -14.69
N ASN A 251 20.10 3.31 -14.78
CA ASN A 251 20.86 3.59 -16.00
C ASN A 251 21.57 2.34 -16.56
N ALA A 252 21.19 1.14 -16.13
CA ALA A 252 21.85 -0.10 -16.48
C ALA A 252 20.86 -1.15 -17.03
N ILE A 253 21.35 -1.93 -17.99
CA ILE A 253 20.68 -3.11 -18.53
C ILE A 253 21.43 -4.34 -18.03
N PHE A 254 20.68 -5.33 -17.55
CA PHE A 254 21.16 -6.61 -17.08
C PHE A 254 20.61 -7.74 -17.94
N THR A 255 21.42 -8.77 -18.18
CA THR A 255 20.99 -10.04 -18.78
C THR A 255 20.97 -11.12 -17.70
N GLY A 256 19.78 -11.69 -17.49
CA GLY A 256 19.49 -12.71 -16.50
C GLY A 256 19.37 -14.10 -17.11
N GLN A 257 20.06 -15.07 -16.53
CA GLN A 257 19.86 -16.50 -16.81
C GLN A 257 20.01 -17.30 -15.52
N VAL A 258 19.34 -18.45 -15.44
CA VAL A 258 19.46 -19.38 -14.32
C VAL A 258 20.75 -20.17 -14.46
N SER A 259 21.63 -20.03 -13.47
CA SER A 259 22.88 -20.78 -13.35
C SER A 259 23.03 -21.29 -11.92
N GLU A 260 23.42 -22.55 -11.76
CA GLU A 260 23.57 -23.23 -10.46
C GLU A 260 22.32 -23.07 -9.55
N GLY A 261 21.13 -23.09 -10.16
CA GLY A 261 19.84 -22.96 -9.46
C GLY A 261 19.44 -21.53 -9.09
N ASN A 262 20.26 -20.52 -9.39
CA ASN A 262 19.98 -19.12 -9.09
C ASN A 262 19.75 -18.33 -10.37
N LEU A 263 18.83 -17.36 -10.35
CA LEU A 263 18.68 -16.39 -11.44
C LEU A 263 19.77 -15.31 -11.29
N VAL A 264 20.74 -15.31 -12.23
CA VAL A 264 21.94 -14.47 -12.18
C VAL A 264 21.85 -13.39 -13.25
N PHE A 265 21.79 -12.14 -12.82
CA PHE A 265 21.82 -10.95 -13.67
C PHE A 265 23.24 -10.40 -13.78
N THR A 266 23.74 -10.29 -15.00
CA THR A 266 25.05 -9.71 -15.33
C THR A 266 24.88 -8.42 -16.15
N SER A 267 25.83 -7.50 -16.02
CA SER A 267 25.88 -6.27 -16.80
C SER A 267 27.33 -5.94 -17.15
N SER A 268 27.56 -5.20 -18.23
CA SER A 268 28.89 -4.73 -18.60
C SER A 268 29.37 -3.55 -17.75
N THR A 269 28.46 -2.83 -17.12
CA THR A 269 28.74 -1.60 -16.36
C THR A 269 28.55 -1.76 -14.86
N ASP A 270 27.99 -2.89 -14.41
CA ASP A 270 27.56 -3.08 -13.04
C ASP A 270 27.91 -4.48 -12.51
N ARG A 271 27.89 -4.60 -11.19
CA ARG A 271 28.15 -5.88 -10.52
C ARG A 271 27.03 -6.88 -10.80
N THR A 272 27.39 -8.15 -10.80
CA THR A 272 26.44 -9.26 -10.86
C THR A 272 25.48 -9.22 -9.67
N ILE A 273 24.19 -9.47 -9.93
CA ILE A 273 23.13 -9.56 -8.94
C ILE A 273 22.52 -10.97 -9.05
N THR A 274 22.48 -11.70 -7.94
CA THR A 274 21.98 -13.07 -7.92
C THR A 274 20.72 -13.16 -7.08
N PHE A 275 19.73 -13.90 -7.57
CA PHE A 275 18.48 -14.20 -6.87
C PHE A 275 18.36 -15.71 -6.68
N PRO A 276 18.44 -16.21 -5.44
CA PRO A 276 18.05 -17.59 -5.15
C PRO A 276 16.59 -17.84 -5.51
N LYS A 277 16.26 -19.10 -5.77
CA LYS A 277 14.89 -19.50 -6.06
C LYS A 277 13.96 -19.16 -4.89
N PRO A 278 12.91 -18.34 -5.08
CA PRO A 278 11.98 -18.00 -4.02
C PRO A 278 11.01 -19.15 -3.76
N ASN A 279 10.30 -19.08 -2.64
CA ASN A 279 9.06 -19.84 -2.42
C ASN A 279 7.84 -18.90 -2.58
N SER A 280 6.63 -19.46 -2.58
CA SER A 280 5.40 -18.67 -2.79
C SER A 280 5.25 -17.54 -1.77
N PHE A 281 5.50 -17.80 -0.47
CA PHE A 281 5.39 -16.80 0.58
C PHE A 281 6.33 -15.59 0.34
N MET A 282 7.59 -15.84 -0.03
CA MET A 282 8.54 -14.79 -0.37
C MET A 282 8.05 -13.96 -1.56
N VAL A 283 7.50 -14.59 -2.59
CA VAL A 283 6.95 -13.86 -3.74
C VAL A 283 5.79 -12.95 -3.32
N TYR A 284 4.84 -13.40 -2.51
CA TYR A 284 3.72 -12.56 -2.06
C TYR A 284 4.10 -11.44 -1.08
N THR A 285 5.16 -11.62 -0.29
CA THR A 285 5.60 -10.64 0.72
C THR A 285 6.59 -9.62 0.16
N SER A 286 7.78 -10.09 -0.24
CA SER A 286 8.92 -9.24 -0.59
C SER A 286 9.39 -9.37 -2.04
N GLY A 287 8.94 -10.39 -2.77
CA GLY A 287 9.59 -10.83 -4.00
C GLY A 287 10.91 -11.58 -3.75
N PRO A 288 11.53 -12.11 -4.81
CA PRO A 288 12.81 -12.83 -4.70
C PRO A 288 13.91 -11.93 -4.11
N MET A 289 14.56 -12.39 -3.04
CA MET A 289 15.58 -11.60 -2.34
C MET A 289 16.94 -11.65 -3.06
N PRO A 290 17.57 -10.51 -3.36
CA PRO A 290 18.91 -10.50 -3.95
C PRO A 290 19.98 -10.88 -2.91
N THR A 291 21.08 -11.49 -3.36
CA THR A 291 22.25 -11.77 -2.50
C THR A 291 23.10 -10.54 -2.20
N VAL A 292 22.79 -9.40 -2.81
CA VAL A 292 23.50 -8.14 -2.64
C VAL A 292 22.51 -7.02 -2.34
N ASP A 293 22.82 -6.21 -1.33
CA ASP A 293 22.05 -5.00 -1.03
C ASP A 293 22.58 -3.83 -1.86
N SER A 294 21.80 -3.41 -2.85
CA SER A 294 22.07 -2.22 -3.67
C SER A 294 20.79 -1.69 -4.29
N LYS A 295 20.76 -0.39 -4.61
CA LYS A 295 19.59 0.24 -5.22
C LYS A 295 19.14 -0.46 -6.51
N LYS A 296 20.08 -0.85 -7.39
CA LYS A 296 19.77 -1.61 -8.61
C LYS A 296 19.22 -3.00 -8.32
N ALA A 297 19.74 -3.69 -7.30
CA ALA A 297 19.19 -4.98 -6.88
C ALA A 297 17.75 -4.85 -6.35
N GLY A 298 17.46 -3.79 -5.60
CA GLY A 298 16.09 -3.47 -5.15
C GLY A 298 15.14 -3.20 -6.31
N VAL A 299 15.58 -2.47 -7.36
CA VAL A 299 14.75 -2.24 -8.56
C VAL A 299 14.44 -3.55 -9.29
N ILE A 300 15.42 -4.45 -9.44
CA ILE A 300 15.20 -5.77 -10.07
C ILE A 300 14.31 -6.64 -9.19
N GLN A 301 14.49 -6.64 -7.87
CA GLN A 301 13.61 -7.34 -6.92
C GLN A 301 12.16 -6.90 -7.07
N ALA A 302 11.92 -5.59 -7.09
CA ALA A 302 10.57 -5.04 -7.25
C ALA A 302 9.93 -5.48 -8.57
N ALA A 303 10.69 -5.36 -9.66
CA ALA A 303 10.22 -5.79 -10.97
C ALA A 303 9.96 -7.30 -11.04
N LEU A 304 10.79 -8.14 -10.39
CA LEU A 304 10.56 -9.59 -10.27
C LEU A 304 9.28 -9.88 -9.50
N GLN A 305 9.04 -9.22 -8.36
CA GLN A 305 7.80 -9.42 -7.60
C GLN A 305 6.58 -9.07 -8.46
N ALA A 306 6.59 -7.89 -9.11
CA ALA A 306 5.49 -7.46 -9.95
C ALA A 306 5.21 -8.42 -11.10
N ALA A 307 6.26 -8.89 -11.79
CA ALA A 307 6.13 -9.84 -12.89
C ALA A 307 5.61 -11.21 -12.42
N PHE A 308 5.98 -11.65 -11.21
CA PHE A 308 5.40 -12.83 -10.59
C PHE A 308 3.91 -12.63 -10.24
N MET A 309 3.58 -11.53 -9.57
CA MET A 309 2.22 -11.23 -9.12
C MET A 309 1.24 -10.98 -10.27
N ARG A 310 1.75 -10.53 -11.43
CA ARG A 310 1.00 -10.31 -12.67
C ARG A 310 1.11 -11.47 -13.67
N SER A 311 1.88 -12.50 -13.34
CA SER A 311 2.08 -13.72 -14.12
C SER A 311 2.66 -13.51 -15.52
N THR A 312 3.57 -12.54 -15.67
CA THR A 312 4.15 -12.14 -16.97
C THR A 312 5.47 -12.82 -17.31
N LEU A 313 6.16 -13.47 -16.37
CA LEU A 313 7.51 -14.05 -16.59
C LEU A 313 7.54 -15.19 -17.62
N LEU A 314 6.41 -15.86 -17.87
CA LEU A 314 6.32 -16.84 -18.95
C LEU A 314 5.90 -16.22 -20.28
N LEU A 315 5.28 -15.03 -20.28
CA LEU A 315 4.78 -14.33 -21.46
C LEU A 315 5.81 -13.36 -22.07
N SER A 316 6.61 -12.74 -21.21
CA SER A 316 7.59 -11.71 -21.56
C SER A 316 9.00 -12.11 -21.13
N SER A 317 9.99 -11.52 -21.79
CA SER A 317 11.41 -11.61 -21.41
C SER A 317 11.99 -10.24 -21.05
N SER A 318 11.13 -9.25 -20.80
CA SER A 318 11.47 -7.92 -20.31
C SER A 318 11.10 -7.78 -18.83
N LEU A 319 11.96 -7.12 -18.07
CA LEU A 319 11.77 -6.86 -16.65
C LEU A 319 12.08 -5.38 -16.32
N PRO A 320 11.10 -4.58 -15.88
CA PRO A 320 9.69 -4.93 -15.83
C PRO A 320 9.07 -5.10 -17.23
N ASP A 321 7.98 -5.84 -17.29
CA ASP A 321 7.03 -5.78 -18.39
C ASP A 321 5.98 -4.71 -18.03
N CYS A 322 5.91 -3.64 -18.82
CA CYS A 322 4.96 -2.54 -18.60
C CYS A 322 3.82 -2.51 -19.62
N ASN A 323 3.63 -3.58 -20.41
CA ASN A 323 2.43 -3.73 -21.21
C ASN A 323 1.28 -4.23 -20.33
N VAL A 324 0.40 -3.31 -19.92
CA VAL A 324 -0.74 -3.61 -19.04
C VAL A 324 -1.66 -4.70 -19.62
N ALA A 325 -1.71 -4.85 -20.95
CA ALA A 325 -2.50 -5.90 -21.59
C ALA A 325 -2.02 -7.32 -21.27
N ASP A 326 -0.76 -7.50 -20.85
CA ASP A 326 -0.17 -8.80 -20.52
C ASP A 326 -0.43 -9.18 -19.05
N PHE A 327 -0.83 -8.23 -18.21
CA PHE A 327 -1.05 -8.48 -16.78
C PHE A 327 -2.25 -9.40 -16.55
N TYR A 328 -2.03 -10.41 -15.71
CA TYR A 328 -3.04 -11.40 -15.32
C TYR A 328 -3.62 -12.20 -16.50
N GLN A 329 -2.88 -12.31 -17.61
CA GLN A 329 -3.20 -13.16 -18.76
C GLN A 329 -2.50 -14.53 -18.69
N GLY A 330 -1.43 -14.64 -17.91
CA GLY A 330 -0.73 -15.91 -17.62
C GLY A 330 -1.33 -16.63 -16.42
N GLU A 331 -1.01 -17.91 -16.28
CA GLU A 331 -1.38 -18.72 -15.12
C GLU A 331 -0.19 -18.91 -14.16
N PRO A 332 -0.42 -18.96 -12.83
CA PRO A 332 -1.70 -18.77 -12.15
C PRO A 332 -2.14 -17.30 -12.14
N VAL A 333 -3.44 -17.02 -12.13
CA VAL A 333 -3.92 -15.64 -11.97
C VAL A 333 -4.01 -15.23 -10.50
N ASN A 334 -3.37 -14.11 -10.12
CA ASN A 334 -3.59 -13.48 -8.81
C ASN A 334 -4.97 -12.79 -8.77
N LEU A 335 -6.01 -13.55 -8.41
CA LEU A 335 -7.40 -13.06 -8.43
C LEU A 335 -7.66 -11.97 -7.38
N TYR A 336 -6.91 -11.95 -6.28
CA TYR A 336 -7.01 -10.86 -5.29
C TYR A 336 -6.63 -9.52 -5.92
N ALA A 337 -5.39 -9.40 -6.42
CA ALA A 337 -4.90 -8.15 -7.01
C ALA A 337 -5.69 -7.79 -8.27
N LYS A 338 -5.95 -8.75 -9.17
CA LYS A 338 -6.73 -8.51 -10.40
C LYS A 338 -8.10 -7.91 -10.11
N THR A 339 -8.82 -8.44 -9.13
CA THR A 339 -10.15 -7.93 -8.74
C THR A 339 -10.06 -6.50 -8.22
N LEU A 340 -9.03 -6.18 -7.44
CA LEU A 340 -8.83 -4.83 -6.91
C LEU A 340 -8.52 -3.82 -8.02
N HIS A 341 -7.67 -4.17 -9.00
CA HIS A 341 -7.45 -3.32 -10.17
C HIS A 341 -8.74 -3.09 -10.97
N GLU A 342 -9.55 -4.13 -11.20
CA GLU A 342 -10.80 -4.03 -11.98
C GLU A 342 -11.76 -2.95 -11.44
N PHE A 343 -11.82 -2.78 -10.12
CA PHE A 343 -12.72 -1.83 -9.46
C PHE A 343 -12.05 -0.52 -9.04
N SER A 344 -10.73 -0.39 -9.18
CA SER A 344 -10.02 0.83 -8.83
C SER A 344 -10.08 1.89 -9.94
N MET A 345 -9.90 3.15 -9.56
CA MET A 345 -9.83 4.25 -10.53
C MET A 345 -8.65 4.03 -11.48
N ASP A 346 -8.90 4.19 -12.78
CA ASP A 346 -7.92 4.00 -13.86
C ASP A 346 -7.22 2.61 -13.87
N GLY A 347 -7.81 1.62 -13.21
CA GLY A 347 -7.20 0.30 -13.05
C GLY A 347 -6.00 0.28 -12.09
N LYS A 348 -5.81 1.31 -11.25
CA LYS A 348 -4.62 1.48 -10.39
C LYS A 348 -4.91 1.09 -8.94
N ALA A 349 -4.22 0.08 -8.42
CA ALA A 349 -4.45 -0.47 -7.08
C ALA A 349 -3.13 -0.88 -6.41
N TYR A 350 -3.10 -0.96 -5.08
CA TYR A 350 -1.96 -1.50 -4.32
C TYR A 350 -2.31 -2.91 -3.83
N GLY A 351 -2.39 -3.87 -4.76
CA GLY A 351 -2.78 -5.25 -4.44
C GLY A 351 -1.64 -6.09 -3.84
N PHE A 352 -0.39 -5.66 -3.99
CA PHE A 352 0.82 -6.28 -3.44
C PHE A 352 1.95 -5.26 -3.28
N GLY A 353 3.05 -5.64 -2.62
CA GLY A 353 4.09 -4.71 -2.15
C GLY A 353 4.73 -3.80 -3.21
N PHE A 354 5.00 -4.34 -4.41
CA PHE A 354 5.61 -3.61 -5.53
C PHE A 354 4.66 -3.36 -6.71
N ASP A 355 3.36 -3.12 -6.43
CA ASP A 355 2.38 -2.81 -7.48
C ASP A 355 2.63 -1.45 -8.16
N ASP A 356 3.48 -0.61 -7.57
CA ASP A 356 3.95 0.65 -8.16
C ASP A 356 4.87 0.45 -9.37
N VAL A 357 5.41 -0.75 -9.59
CA VAL A 357 6.15 -1.08 -10.81
C VAL A 357 5.26 -0.84 -12.04
N CYS A 358 5.79 -0.07 -13.00
CA CYS A 358 5.06 0.45 -14.17
C CYS A 358 3.96 1.46 -13.84
N SER A 359 4.02 2.10 -12.66
CA SER A 359 3.04 3.08 -12.19
C SER A 359 1.62 2.53 -12.11
N GLU A 360 1.47 1.27 -11.65
CA GLU A 360 0.16 0.61 -11.53
C GLU A 360 -0.46 0.70 -10.12
N SER A 361 0.25 1.30 -9.17
CA SER A 361 -0.31 1.57 -7.85
C SER A 361 -1.22 2.79 -7.86
N SER A 362 -2.08 2.91 -6.84
CA SER A 362 -2.98 4.05 -6.66
C SER A 362 -2.28 5.33 -6.17
N THR A 363 -0.96 5.42 -6.31
CA THR A 363 -0.16 6.52 -5.75
C THR A 363 -0.30 7.77 -6.60
N VAL A 364 -0.58 8.90 -5.97
CA VAL A 364 -0.47 10.22 -6.60
C VAL A 364 0.39 11.14 -5.74
N ILE A 365 1.09 12.07 -6.40
CA ILE A 365 2.03 12.98 -5.75
C ILE A 365 1.80 14.39 -6.30
N VAL A 366 1.66 15.36 -5.39
CA VAL A 366 1.65 16.79 -5.74
C VAL A 366 2.85 17.50 -5.08
N HIS A 367 3.32 18.55 -5.74
CA HIS A 367 4.31 19.47 -5.21
C HIS A 367 3.62 20.64 -4.52
N ASN A 368 4.24 21.19 -3.47
CA ASN A 368 3.75 22.29 -2.66
C ASN A 368 2.24 22.16 -2.36
N PRO A 369 1.84 21.10 -1.62
CA PRO A 369 0.44 20.76 -1.43
C PRO A 369 -0.33 21.92 -0.82
N LEU A 370 -1.59 22.08 -1.21
CA LEU A 370 -2.49 23.13 -0.75
C LEU A 370 -3.63 22.57 0.10
N SER A 371 -4.14 21.39 -0.27
CA SER A 371 -5.19 20.69 0.47
C SER A 371 -5.23 19.21 0.13
N ALA A 372 -5.89 18.43 0.99
CA ALA A 372 -6.19 17.03 0.75
C ALA A 372 -7.68 16.75 0.98
N GLN A 373 -8.17 15.63 0.43
CA GLN A 373 -9.49 15.11 0.74
C GLN A 373 -9.44 13.58 0.81
N ILE A 374 -10.15 12.97 1.75
CA ILE A 374 -10.54 11.55 1.71
C ILE A 374 -12.06 11.46 1.77
N THR A 375 -12.61 10.63 0.89
CA THR A 375 -14.02 10.26 0.85
C THR A 375 -14.15 8.77 1.14
N LEU A 376 -14.85 8.42 2.21
CA LEU A 376 -15.31 7.05 2.47
C LEU A 376 -16.53 6.80 1.59
N LEU A 377 -16.39 5.97 0.57
CA LEU A 377 -17.42 5.78 -0.46
C LEU A 377 -18.60 4.95 0.08
N GLU A 378 -19.80 5.18 -0.47
CA GLU A 378 -21.03 4.47 -0.12
C GLU A 378 -20.89 2.94 -0.32
N PHE A 379 -21.44 2.13 0.60
CA PHE A 379 -21.54 0.67 0.46
C PHE A 379 -22.71 0.08 1.25
#